data_AF-A0A8S4N7J5-F1
#
_entry.id   AF-A0A8S4N7J5-F1
#
_cell.length_a   1.000
_cell.length_b   1.000
_cell.length_c   1.000
_cell.angle_alpha   90.00
_cell.angle_beta   90.00
_cell.angle_gamma   90.00
#
_symmetry.space_group_name_H-M   'P 1'
#
loop_
_entity.id
_entity.type
_entity.pdbx_description
1 polymer ?
#
loop_
_entity_poly.entity_id
_entity_poly.type
_entity_poly.pdbx_seq_one_letter_code
_entity_poly.pdbx_strand_id
1 'polypeptide(L)'
;MIITEAPTYSQDTFVMQVINAVLAIGKATLGRFEQKCNRSAEAICEKFGTAFGEEFTEALDNVCFTGIDGQDFAIRDGESFRAYNFFYWQEDGTPIKIGASGSEGRSYTPDSKHVGFPEDGYYDKLPQSECSKKFCGYFCRRCRLGRNRNKLNSKCWDCSQARREGYPKCDACVPYGEEFKCFNCVEN
;
A
#
# COMPACT_ATOMS: atom_id res chain seq x y z
N MET A 1 -12.00 -46.32 5.14
CA MET A 1 -11.69 -44.89 5.32
C MET A 1 -11.97 -44.21 3.99
N ILE A 2 -13.06 -43.48 3.90
CA ILE A 2 -13.47 -42.76 2.68
C ILE A 2 -12.88 -41.36 2.82
N ILE A 3 -12.00 -40.96 1.90
CA ILE A 3 -11.50 -39.58 1.81
C ILE A 3 -12.58 -38.80 1.06
N THR A 4 -13.42 -38.05 1.79
CA THR A 4 -14.56 -37.31 1.23
C THR A 4 -14.23 -35.88 0.83
N GLU A 5 -13.05 -35.37 1.19
CA GLU A 5 -12.65 -34.00 0.89
C GLU A 5 -11.28 -34.00 0.21
N ALA A 6 -11.26 -33.68 -1.08
CA ALA A 6 -10.02 -33.35 -1.76
C ALA A 6 -9.53 -32.03 -1.16
N PRO A 7 -8.26 -31.92 -0.72
CA PRO A 7 -7.73 -30.65 -0.25
C PRO A 7 -7.87 -29.61 -1.36
N THR A 8 -8.42 -28.45 -1.02
CA THR A 8 -8.50 -27.32 -1.95
C THR A 8 -7.10 -26.91 -2.35
N TYR A 9 -6.73 -27.16 -3.60
CA TYR A 9 -5.46 -26.72 -4.15
C TYR A 9 -5.40 -25.18 -4.15
N SER A 10 -4.41 -24.62 -3.47
CA SER A 10 -4.06 -23.21 -3.52
C SER A 10 -2.71 -23.10 -4.19
N GLN A 11 -2.64 -22.40 -5.33
CA GLN A 11 -1.39 -22.20 -6.03
C GLN A 11 -0.47 -21.31 -5.19
N ASP A 12 0.79 -21.70 -5.06
CA ASP A 12 1.81 -20.88 -4.39
C ASP A 12 1.99 -19.55 -5.17
N THR A 13 2.07 -18.45 -4.41
CA THR A 13 2.19 -17.08 -4.93
C THR A 13 3.43 -16.86 -5.79
N PHE A 14 4.43 -17.74 -5.71
CA PHE A 14 5.69 -17.64 -6.46
C PHE A 14 5.73 -18.45 -7.76
N VAL A 15 4.72 -19.29 -8.02
CA VAL A 15 4.73 -20.20 -9.18
C VAL A 15 4.75 -19.43 -10.49
N MET A 16 4.00 -18.33 -10.58
CA MET A 16 3.95 -17.52 -11.80
C MET A 16 5.29 -16.85 -12.11
N GLN A 17 6.02 -16.41 -11.10
CA GLN A 17 7.34 -15.79 -11.22
C GLN A 17 8.36 -16.80 -11.73
N VAL A 18 8.30 -18.05 -11.25
CA VAL A 18 9.16 -19.14 -11.73
C VAL A 18 8.84 -19.48 -13.19
N ILE A 19 7.55 -19.61 -13.54
CA ILE A 19 7.13 -19.86 -14.93
C ILE A 19 7.63 -18.74 -15.85
N ASN A 20 7.42 -17.48 -15.47
CA ASN A 20 7.84 -16.33 -16.26
C ASN A 20 9.37 -16.23 -16.38
N ALA A 21 10.13 -16.57 -15.33
CA ALA A 21 11.59 -16.61 -15.38
C ALA A 21 12.10 -17.65 -16.39
N VAL A 22 11.53 -18.86 -16.38
CA VAL A 22 11.90 -19.92 -17.34
C VAL A 22 11.51 -19.52 -18.77
N LEU A 23 10.32 -18.95 -18.95
CA LEU A 23 9.88 -18.42 -20.26
C LEU A 23 10.79 -17.30 -20.75
N ALA A 24 11.27 -16.43 -19.87
CA ALA A 24 12.18 -15.35 -20.23
C ALA A 24 13.52 -15.88 -20.73
N ILE A 25 14.11 -16.87 -20.03
CA ILE A 25 15.33 -17.56 -20.47
C ILE A 25 15.10 -18.22 -21.85
N GLY A 26 13.98 -18.91 -22.04
CA GLY A 26 13.63 -19.53 -23.32
C GLY A 26 13.51 -18.52 -24.46
N LYS A 27 12.85 -17.39 -24.22
CA LYS A 27 12.71 -16.31 -25.21
C LYS A 27 14.03 -15.62 -25.53
N ALA A 28 14.86 -15.34 -24.53
CA ALA A 28 16.20 -14.77 -24.74
C ALA A 28 17.08 -15.74 -25.56
N THR A 29 17.04 -17.03 -25.21
CA THR A 29 17.76 -18.09 -25.92
C THR A 29 17.31 -18.18 -27.38
N LEU A 30 16.00 -18.18 -27.64
CA LEU A 30 15.43 -18.21 -28.99
C LEU A 30 15.77 -16.95 -29.80
N GLY A 31 15.58 -15.76 -29.21
CA GLY A 31 15.91 -14.49 -29.89
C GLY A 31 17.38 -14.44 -30.31
N ARG A 32 18.26 -14.96 -29.47
CA ARG A 32 19.68 -15.07 -29.80
C ARG A 32 19.98 -16.14 -30.84
N PHE A 33 19.31 -17.29 -30.77
CA PHE A 33 19.42 -18.33 -31.79
C PHE A 33 19.07 -17.75 -33.17
N GLU A 34 17.95 -17.03 -33.27
CA GLU A 34 17.53 -16.39 -34.51
C GLU A 34 18.55 -15.37 -35.04
N GLN A 35 19.18 -14.60 -34.15
CA GLN A 35 20.21 -13.62 -34.50
C GLN A 35 21.51 -14.27 -35.01
N LYS A 36 21.93 -15.41 -34.44
CA LYS A 36 23.22 -16.04 -34.77
C LYS A 36 23.12 -17.10 -35.88
N CYS A 37 22.00 -17.83 -35.94
CA CYS A 37 21.84 -19.01 -36.80
C CYS A 37 20.92 -18.80 -38.00
N ASN A 38 20.40 -17.58 -38.23
CA ASN A 38 19.27 -17.28 -39.13
C ASN A 38 17.96 -17.93 -38.65
N ARG A 39 16.84 -17.22 -38.83
CA ARG A 39 15.50 -17.66 -38.38
C ARG A 39 15.03 -19.01 -38.92
N SER A 40 15.61 -19.47 -40.03
CA SER A 40 15.22 -20.72 -40.71
C SER A 40 16.08 -21.91 -40.32
N ALA A 41 17.05 -21.77 -39.40
CA ALA A 41 17.88 -22.90 -39.00
C ALA A 41 17.08 -23.91 -38.18
N GLU A 42 17.16 -25.19 -38.55
CA GLU A 42 16.52 -26.31 -37.84
C GLU A 42 17.39 -26.86 -36.69
N ALA A 43 18.64 -26.43 -36.61
CA ALA A 43 19.62 -26.93 -35.64
C ALA A 43 20.50 -25.80 -35.08
N ILE A 44 21.08 -26.04 -33.89
CA ILE A 44 22.04 -25.15 -33.25
C ILE A 44 23.29 -24.99 -34.13
N CYS A 45 23.57 -23.77 -34.57
CA CYS A 45 24.77 -23.46 -35.36
C CYS A 45 26.00 -23.20 -34.47
N GLU A 46 27.21 -23.36 -35.01
CA GLU A 46 28.47 -23.15 -34.28
C GLU A 46 28.58 -21.73 -33.67
N LYS A 47 28.02 -20.72 -34.35
CA LYS A 47 28.01 -19.33 -33.86
C LYS A 47 27.17 -19.11 -32.60
N PHE A 48 26.22 -20.00 -32.32
CA PHE A 48 25.41 -19.92 -31.11
C PHE A 48 26.16 -20.47 -29.89
N GLY A 49 26.92 -21.57 -30.06
CA GLY A 49 27.64 -22.22 -28.95
C GLY A 49 28.78 -21.40 -28.36
N THR A 50 29.35 -20.47 -29.12
CA THR A 50 30.45 -19.59 -28.69
C THR A 50 29.98 -18.29 -28.06
N ALA A 51 28.69 -18.01 -28.16
CA ALA A 51 28.06 -16.80 -27.70
C ALA A 51 27.48 -17.09 -26.31
N PHE A 52 28.17 -16.75 -25.22
CA PHE A 52 27.63 -16.77 -23.85
C PHE A 52 28.27 -15.65 -23.00
N GLY A 53 27.51 -15.06 -22.07
CA GLY A 53 27.94 -13.92 -21.25
C GLY A 53 27.10 -12.67 -21.52
N GLU A 54 27.75 -11.54 -21.77
CA GLU A 54 27.13 -10.20 -21.91
C GLU A 54 26.02 -10.13 -22.96
N GLU A 55 26.25 -10.72 -24.14
CA GLU A 55 25.25 -10.84 -25.20
C GLU A 55 23.99 -11.63 -24.77
N PHE A 56 24.09 -12.57 -23.81
CA PHE A 56 22.90 -13.25 -23.28
C PHE A 56 22.12 -12.34 -22.34
N THR A 57 22.82 -11.57 -21.52
CA THR A 57 22.22 -10.56 -20.65
C THR A 57 21.52 -9.48 -21.47
N GLU A 58 22.13 -8.99 -22.55
CA GLU A 58 21.49 -8.07 -23.49
C GLU A 58 20.23 -8.68 -24.13
N ALA A 59 20.26 -9.97 -24.48
CA ALA A 59 19.09 -10.66 -24.99
C ALA A 59 17.98 -10.77 -23.93
N LEU A 60 18.33 -10.98 -22.66
CA LEU A 60 17.39 -10.99 -21.53
C LEU A 60 16.74 -9.62 -21.29
N ASP A 61 17.50 -8.53 -21.38
CA ASP A 61 16.99 -7.16 -21.21
C ASP A 61 15.96 -6.76 -22.28
N ASN A 62 16.01 -7.43 -23.43
CA ASN A 62 15.06 -7.22 -24.53
C ASN A 62 13.83 -8.17 -24.47
N VAL A 63 13.74 -9.05 -23.47
CA VAL A 63 12.59 -9.95 -23.32
C VAL A 63 11.36 -9.16 -22.87
N CYS A 64 10.30 -9.23 -23.67
CA CYS A 64 8.98 -8.74 -23.33
C CYS A 64 7.92 -9.71 -23.84
N PHE A 65 6.96 -10.11 -23.00
CA PHE A 65 5.84 -10.97 -23.38
C PHE A 65 4.69 -10.88 -22.39
N THR A 66 3.49 -11.24 -22.82
CA THR A 66 2.34 -11.44 -21.92
C THR A 66 2.37 -12.84 -21.33
N GLY A 67 2.37 -12.94 -20.00
CA GLY A 67 2.35 -14.18 -19.25
C GLY A 67 1.02 -14.94 -19.35
N ILE A 68 0.99 -16.17 -18.83
CA ILE A 68 -0.22 -17.02 -18.85
C ILE A 68 -1.35 -16.42 -18.00
N ASP A 69 -1.00 -15.60 -17.01
CA ASP A 69 -1.92 -14.83 -16.18
C ASP A 69 -2.44 -13.54 -16.86
N GLY A 70 -2.04 -13.29 -18.12
CA GLY A 70 -2.42 -12.11 -18.89
C GLY A 70 -1.67 -10.84 -18.49
N GLN A 71 -0.65 -10.93 -17.63
CA GLN A 71 0.17 -9.78 -17.24
C GLN A 71 1.39 -9.65 -18.14
N ASP A 72 1.74 -8.42 -18.50
CA ASP A 72 2.96 -8.18 -19.26
C ASP A 72 4.20 -8.36 -18.36
N PHE A 73 5.13 -9.16 -18.86
CA PHE A 73 6.42 -9.42 -18.27
C PHE A 73 7.50 -8.80 -19.14
N ALA A 74 8.35 -7.99 -18.53
CA ALA A 74 9.61 -7.55 -19.12
C ALA A 74 10.66 -7.42 -18.03
N ILE A 75 11.93 -7.54 -18.42
CA ILE A 75 13.08 -7.30 -17.56
C ILE A 75 13.68 -5.95 -17.94
N ARG A 76 13.94 -5.11 -16.94
CA ARG A 76 14.65 -3.84 -17.09
C ARG A 76 15.61 -3.68 -15.92
N ASP A 77 16.87 -3.38 -16.21
CA ASP A 77 17.91 -3.21 -15.19
C ASP A 77 18.02 -4.42 -14.23
N GLY A 78 17.80 -5.62 -14.74
CA GLY A 78 17.80 -6.87 -13.95
C GLY A 78 16.57 -7.10 -13.08
N GLU A 79 15.54 -6.25 -13.15
CA GLU A 79 14.29 -6.39 -12.41
C GLU A 79 13.11 -6.58 -13.36
N SER A 80 12.13 -7.39 -12.96
CA SER A 80 10.85 -7.46 -13.67
C SER A 80 9.88 -6.39 -13.18
N PHE A 81 8.87 -6.06 -13.99
CA PHE A 81 7.74 -5.26 -13.53
C PHE A 81 7.15 -5.82 -12.25
N ARG A 82 6.93 -4.94 -11.26
CA ARG A 82 6.40 -5.31 -9.95
C ARG A 82 4.96 -4.82 -9.83
N ALA A 83 4.05 -5.76 -9.64
CA ALA A 83 2.72 -5.49 -9.13
C ALA A 83 2.62 -6.06 -7.71
N TYR A 84 1.98 -5.32 -6.81
CA TYR A 84 1.82 -5.75 -5.42
C TYR A 84 0.35 -5.93 -5.12
N ASN A 85 0.01 -7.01 -4.42
CA ASN A 85 -1.31 -7.17 -3.83
C ASN A 85 -1.26 -6.68 -2.37
N PHE A 86 -2.24 -5.90 -1.96
CA PHE A 86 -2.42 -5.49 -0.58
C PHE A 86 -3.42 -6.42 0.08
N PHE A 87 -3.07 -6.94 1.25
CA PHE A 87 -3.92 -7.86 2.01
C PHE A 87 -4.25 -7.29 3.38
N TYR A 88 -5.45 -7.57 3.85
CA TYR A 88 -5.90 -7.39 5.22
C TYR A 88 -6.05 -8.74 5.88
N TRP A 89 -5.46 -8.93 7.06
CA TRP A 89 -5.59 -10.16 7.84
C TRP A 89 -6.83 -10.07 8.72
N GLN A 90 -7.75 -11.01 8.55
CA GLN A 90 -8.94 -11.14 9.38
C GLN A 90 -8.63 -11.82 10.72
N GLU A 91 -9.55 -11.70 11.68
CA GLU A 91 -9.43 -12.32 13.01
C GLU A 91 -9.35 -13.85 12.96
N ASP A 92 -9.97 -14.48 11.94
CA ASP A 92 -9.92 -15.92 11.71
C ASP A 92 -8.58 -16.39 11.09
N GLY A 93 -7.66 -15.45 10.81
CA GLY A 93 -6.38 -15.72 10.17
C GLY A 93 -6.45 -15.79 8.64
N THR A 94 -7.58 -15.47 8.01
CA THR A 94 -7.70 -15.46 6.55
C THR A 94 -7.26 -14.11 5.97
N PRO A 95 -6.35 -14.06 4.99
CA PRO A 95 -6.01 -12.82 4.31
C PRO A 95 -7.05 -12.49 3.21
N ILE A 96 -7.59 -11.27 3.22
CA ILE A 96 -8.42 -10.72 2.15
C ILE A 96 -7.61 -9.73 1.33
N LYS A 97 -7.64 -9.85 0.00
CA LYS A 97 -7.07 -8.85 -0.90
C LYS A 97 -7.91 -7.57 -0.88
N ILE A 98 -7.32 -6.45 -0.47
CA ILE A 98 -7.98 -5.13 -0.35
C ILE A 98 -7.55 -4.14 -1.43
N GLY A 99 -6.61 -4.55 -2.28
CA GLY A 99 -6.15 -3.73 -3.40
C GLY A 99 -4.99 -4.36 -4.15
N ALA A 100 -4.56 -3.69 -5.20
CA ALA A 100 -3.33 -3.98 -5.91
C ALA A 100 -2.66 -2.68 -6.39
N SER A 101 -1.34 -2.67 -6.46
CA SER A 101 -0.55 -1.64 -7.13
C SER A 101 -0.06 -2.18 -8.46
N GLY A 102 -0.28 -1.42 -9.53
CA GLY A 102 0.23 -1.73 -10.87
C GLY A 102 1.69 -1.30 -11.06
N SER A 103 2.30 -1.79 -12.13
CA SER A 103 3.71 -1.59 -12.48
C SER A 103 4.14 -0.15 -12.77
N GLU A 104 3.20 0.77 -13.05
CA GLU A 104 3.48 2.16 -13.41
C GLU A 104 3.45 3.14 -12.21
N GLY A 105 3.45 2.65 -10.97
CA GLY A 105 3.43 3.54 -9.79
C GLY A 105 2.15 4.38 -9.67
N ARG A 106 1.08 4.00 -10.36
CA ARG A 106 -0.24 4.62 -10.15
C ARG A 106 -0.67 4.32 -8.71
N SER A 107 -0.75 5.38 -7.92
CA SER A 107 -1.21 5.34 -6.53
C SER A 107 -2.60 4.72 -6.49
N TYR A 108 -2.74 3.61 -5.78
CA TYR A 108 -4.03 2.96 -5.59
C TYR A 108 -4.57 3.32 -4.21
N THR A 109 -5.87 3.64 -4.16
CA THR A 109 -6.60 3.79 -2.90
C THR A 109 -7.11 2.41 -2.52
N PRO A 110 -6.69 1.82 -1.38
CA PRO A 110 -7.25 0.56 -0.91
C PRO A 110 -8.77 0.66 -0.83
N ASP A 111 -9.49 -0.42 -1.14
CA ASP A 111 -10.92 -0.44 -0.94
C ASP A 111 -11.22 -0.47 0.56
N SER A 112 -11.47 0.71 1.12
CA SER A 112 -11.71 0.91 2.55
C SER A 112 -12.95 0.18 3.07
N LYS A 113 -13.83 -0.31 2.18
CA LYS A 113 -15.03 -1.06 2.58
C LYS A 113 -14.73 -2.46 3.10
N HIS A 114 -13.57 -3.02 2.75
CA HIS A 114 -13.18 -4.39 3.13
C HIS A 114 -12.21 -4.42 4.32
N VAL A 115 -11.77 -3.26 4.80
CA VAL A 115 -10.87 -3.16 5.95
C VAL A 115 -11.71 -2.99 7.22
N GLY A 116 -12.20 -4.10 7.77
CA GLY A 116 -12.91 -4.11 9.04
C GLY A 116 -11.92 -4.00 10.20
N PHE A 117 -11.62 -2.79 10.66
CA PHE A 117 -10.81 -2.60 11.88
C PHE A 117 -11.58 -3.14 13.10
N PRO A 118 -10.91 -3.82 14.06
CA PRO A 118 -11.57 -4.46 15.19
C PRO A 118 -12.50 -3.50 15.94
N GLU A 119 -13.71 -4.00 16.19
CA GLU A 119 -14.87 -3.29 16.69
C GLU A 119 -14.75 -2.89 18.16
N ASP A 120 -14.26 -1.67 18.39
CA ASP A 120 -14.66 -0.91 19.58
C ASP A 120 -15.76 0.12 19.23
N GLY A 121 -16.63 -0.20 18.25
CA GLY A 121 -17.90 0.52 18.01
C GLY A 121 -17.83 1.80 17.16
N TYR A 122 -16.81 1.97 16.32
CA TYR A 122 -16.72 3.11 15.39
C TYR A 122 -16.17 2.67 14.02
N TYR A 123 -17.00 2.00 13.22
CA TYR A 123 -16.68 1.56 11.86
C TYR A 123 -16.29 2.66 10.85
N ASP A 124 -16.33 3.93 11.26
CA ASP A 124 -16.01 5.08 10.40
C ASP A 124 -14.61 5.68 10.62
N LYS A 125 -13.78 5.12 11.50
CA LYS A 125 -12.49 5.74 11.84
C LYS A 125 -11.33 4.81 11.49
N LEU A 126 -10.74 5.05 10.32
CA LEU A 126 -9.38 4.62 10.01
C LEU A 126 -8.45 4.91 11.21
N PRO A 127 -7.54 3.99 11.57
CA PRO A 127 -6.64 4.20 12.69
C PRO A 127 -5.85 5.48 12.49
N GLN A 128 -5.91 6.37 13.48
CA GLN A 128 -5.14 7.60 13.46
C GLN A 128 -3.72 7.31 13.94
N SER A 129 -2.75 7.45 13.05
CA SER A 129 -1.32 7.34 13.37
C SER A 129 -0.63 8.72 13.40
N GLU A 130 -1.36 9.72 13.91
CA GLU A 130 -0.82 11.06 14.11
C GLU A 130 -0.16 11.16 15.50
N CYS A 131 1.01 11.81 15.58
CA CYS A 131 1.73 11.99 16.85
C CYS A 131 0.93 12.77 17.90
N SER A 132 -0.02 13.58 17.45
CA SER A 132 -0.84 14.41 18.31
C SER A 132 -2.22 14.51 17.68
N LYS A 133 -3.29 14.49 18.49
CA LYS A 133 -4.66 14.61 17.97
C LYS A 133 -4.80 15.91 17.21
N LYS A 134 -5.34 15.85 15.97
CA LYS A 134 -5.60 17.02 15.12
C LYS A 134 -6.33 18.15 15.84
N PHE A 135 -7.13 17.86 16.86
CA PHE A 135 -7.81 18.88 17.67
C PHE A 135 -7.39 18.80 19.14
N CYS A 136 -6.90 19.92 19.67
CA CYS A 136 -6.61 20.11 21.09
C CYS A 136 -7.89 20.41 21.88
N GLY A 137 -8.78 19.41 21.98
CA GLY A 137 -9.97 19.44 22.82
C GLY A 137 -11.23 20.03 22.16
N TYR A 138 -12.38 19.47 22.54
CA TYR A 138 -13.69 20.04 22.26
C TYR A 138 -13.81 21.37 23.01
N PHE A 139 -14.23 22.42 22.31
CA PHE A 139 -14.60 23.69 22.92
C PHE A 139 -15.72 23.46 23.95
N CYS A 140 -15.37 23.33 25.23
CA CYS A 140 -16.33 23.66 26.27
C CYS A 140 -16.42 25.19 26.27
N ARG A 141 -17.38 25.76 25.53
CA ARG A 141 -17.58 27.22 25.41
C ARG A 141 -17.76 27.93 26.77
N ARG A 142 -17.85 27.18 27.87
CA ARG A 142 -18.21 27.63 29.21
C ARG A 142 -17.05 27.84 30.18
N CYS A 143 -15.86 27.33 29.89
CA CYS A 143 -14.63 27.69 30.64
C CYS A 143 -13.55 28.04 29.62
N ARG A 144 -13.26 29.34 29.48
CA ARG A 144 -12.17 29.84 28.63
C ARG A 144 -10.82 29.43 29.22
N LEU A 145 -10.37 28.24 28.85
CA LEU A 145 -8.96 27.97 28.63
C LEU A 145 -8.89 27.20 27.31
N GLY A 146 -8.75 27.93 26.21
CA GLY A 146 -8.34 27.32 24.95
C GLY A 146 -7.02 26.59 25.18
N ARG A 147 -6.84 25.42 24.56
CA ARG A 147 -5.53 24.78 24.55
C ARG A 147 -4.76 25.32 23.35
N ASN A 148 -3.57 25.85 23.58
CA ASN A 148 -2.67 26.25 22.51
C ASN A 148 -1.96 25.01 21.98
N ARG A 149 -1.74 24.96 20.66
CA ARG A 149 -0.83 23.98 20.07
C ARG A 149 0.59 24.47 20.29
N ASN A 150 1.28 23.91 21.26
CA ASN A 150 2.70 24.13 21.42
C ASN A 150 3.43 23.11 20.57
N LYS A 151 4.12 23.60 19.54
CA LYS A 151 4.87 22.73 18.64
C LYS A 151 6.01 22.07 19.42
N LEU A 152 6.01 20.74 19.48
CA LEU A 152 7.13 19.96 20.03
C LEU A 152 8.19 19.70 18.95
N ASN A 153 7.73 19.36 17.74
CA ASN A 153 8.58 19.21 16.55
C ASN A 153 7.78 19.43 15.26
N SER A 154 8.32 19.08 14.09
CA SER A 154 7.64 19.28 12.81
C SER A 154 6.33 18.49 12.63
N LYS A 155 6.09 17.43 13.41
CA LYS A 155 4.93 16.52 13.30
C LYS A 155 4.09 16.40 14.58
N CYS A 156 4.58 16.90 15.72
CA CYS A 156 3.97 16.73 17.04
C CYS A 156 3.67 18.08 17.70
N TRP A 157 2.55 18.16 18.42
CA TRP A 157 2.19 19.30 19.24
C TRP A 157 1.62 18.86 20.59
N ASP A 158 1.95 19.62 21.63
CA ASP A 158 1.30 19.52 22.92
C ASP A 158 0.11 20.48 22.98
N CYS A 159 -0.95 20.04 23.65
CA CYS A 159 -2.15 20.82 23.90
C CYS A 159 -2.08 21.38 25.32
N SER A 160 -1.22 22.37 25.56
CA SER A 160 -1.13 23.00 26.88
C SER A 160 -2.30 23.95 27.10
N GLN A 161 -2.72 24.12 28.35
CA GLN A 161 -3.66 25.19 28.70
C GLN A 161 -3.06 26.55 28.31
N ALA A 162 -3.85 27.41 27.68
CA ALA A 162 -3.47 28.81 27.53
C ALA A 162 -3.25 29.41 28.93
N ARG A 163 -2.17 30.18 29.11
CA ARG A 163 -1.91 30.86 30.38
C ARG A 163 -3.05 31.85 30.66
N ARG A 164 -3.46 31.96 31.93
CA ARG A 164 -4.59 32.78 32.42
C ARG A 164 -4.38 34.30 32.28
N GLU A 165 -3.18 34.74 31.95
CA GLU A 165 -2.82 36.16 31.86
C GLU A 165 -3.25 36.72 30.50
N GLY A 166 -4.51 37.13 30.39
CA GLY A 166 -5.02 37.86 29.22
C GLY A 166 -6.37 37.42 28.65
N TYR A 167 -7.11 36.51 29.30
CA TYR A 167 -8.44 36.10 28.81
C TYR A 167 -9.60 36.65 29.66
N PRO A 168 -10.68 37.14 29.04
CA PRO A 168 -11.81 37.66 29.80
C PRO A 168 -12.64 36.55 30.46
N LYS A 169 -13.01 36.75 31.73
CA LYS A 169 -13.85 35.82 32.53
C LYS A 169 -15.30 35.82 32.00
N CYS A 170 -15.96 34.66 32.04
CA CYS A 170 -17.40 34.53 31.79
C CYS A 170 -18.05 33.80 32.97
N ASP A 171 -19.19 34.30 33.46
CA ASP A 171 -19.69 33.96 34.80
C ASP A 171 -20.69 32.80 34.87
N ALA A 172 -21.43 32.47 33.81
CA ALA A 172 -22.40 31.38 33.91
C ALA A 172 -22.83 30.76 32.58
N CYS A 173 -23.19 29.49 32.68
CA CYS A 173 -23.32 28.66 31.53
C CYS A 173 -24.39 27.52 31.67
N VAL A 174 -25.61 27.72 31.12
CA VAL A 174 -26.76 26.79 30.90
C VAL A 174 -26.76 25.89 29.61
N PRO A 175 -26.99 24.57 29.65
CA PRO A 175 -27.01 23.68 28.46
C PRO A 175 -28.13 24.02 27.44
N TYR A 176 -27.91 23.74 26.14
CA TYR A 176 -28.91 23.88 25.07
C TYR A 176 -28.73 22.79 23.99
N GLY A 177 -29.32 21.60 24.19
CA GLY A 177 -29.09 20.45 23.31
C GLY A 177 -27.69 19.83 23.49
N GLU A 178 -27.07 19.36 22.40
CA GLU A 178 -25.67 18.88 22.38
C GLU A 178 -24.63 20.03 22.43
N GLU A 179 -25.09 21.29 22.48
CA GLU A 179 -24.24 22.47 22.54
C GLU A 179 -24.44 23.30 23.81
N PHE A 180 -23.41 24.10 24.17
CA PHE A 180 -23.44 25.01 25.32
C PHE A 180 -23.23 26.47 24.86
N LYS A 181 -24.12 27.40 25.20
CA LYS A 181 -24.04 28.84 24.81
C LYS A 181 -23.67 29.77 25.96
N CYS A 182 -22.42 30.23 26.11
CA CYS A 182 -22.12 31.09 27.27
C CYS A 182 -22.62 32.55 27.16
N PHE A 183 -22.97 33.15 28.30
CA PHE A 183 -23.49 34.52 28.41
C PHE A 183 -22.57 35.35 29.33
N ASN A 184 -22.47 36.66 29.05
CA ASN A 184 -21.69 37.66 29.79
C ASN A 184 -20.19 37.36 29.91
N CYS A 185 -19.41 37.67 28.86
CA CYS A 185 -17.95 37.73 28.95
C CYS A 185 -17.54 39.21 28.98
N VAL A 186 -16.87 39.66 30.05
CA VAL A 186 -16.40 41.04 30.20
C VAL A 186 -14.92 41.09 29.87
N GLU A 187 -14.53 41.89 28.86
CA GLU A 187 -13.14 42.19 28.50
C GLU A 187 -12.44 42.88 29.68
N ASN A 188 -11.30 42.33 30.11
CA ASN A 188 -10.39 42.99 31.07
C ASN A 188 -9.40 43.86 30.30
#